data_AF-A0A081CAT1-F1
#
_entry.id   AF-A0A081CAT1-F1
#
_cell.length_a   1.000
_cell.length_b   1.000
_cell.length_c   1.000
_cell.angle_alpha   90.00
_cell.angle_beta   90.00
_cell.angle_gamma   90.00
#
_symmetry.space_group_name_H-M   'P 1'
#
loop_
_entity.id
_entity.type
_entity.pdbx_description
1 polymer ?
#
loop_
_entity_poly.entity_id
_entity_poly.type
_entity_poly.pdbx_seq_one_letter_code
_entity_poly.pdbx_strand_id
1 'polypeptide(L)'
;MIYIVLSLIGILATLVIRDTWGQKKQIAAILCSLLLGGILFLGVYYLLEETGIIEKGGSSFWAKISWREIGLYFSMIAGMFAKYVYDWIGSGSYFTLTQQSLENIEKKGMPQKSIEKLKRLENLTFKKENEFLQAVNLIKEQSEENQLVGYEELVLKYAKNEGNRKIEFQKWQLFKPILVSPLVFGVIYGSMDENMPIILLLIFAFQNGFFWQTVMNKQQT
;
A
#
# COMPACT_ATOMS: atom_id res chain seq x y z
N MET A 1 19.66 20.49 -3.01
CA MET A 1 19.64 19.10 -3.53
C MET A 1 18.64 18.20 -2.78
N ILE A 2 18.62 18.17 -1.44
CA ILE A 2 17.62 17.42 -0.63
C ILE A 2 16.17 17.74 -0.98
N TYR A 3 15.84 19.02 -1.14
CA TYR A 3 14.49 19.44 -1.54
C TYR A 3 14.09 18.87 -2.89
N ILE A 4 15.01 18.73 -3.84
CA ILE A 4 14.74 18.18 -5.18
C ILE A 4 14.42 16.67 -5.09
N VAL A 5 15.14 15.93 -4.25
CA VAL A 5 14.93 14.48 -4.05
C VAL A 5 13.60 14.21 -3.33
N LEU A 6 13.30 14.95 -2.26
CA LEU A 6 12.01 14.83 -1.56
C LEU A 6 10.83 15.25 -2.45
N SER A 7 11.02 16.28 -3.28
CA SER A 7 10.02 16.69 -4.28
C SER A 7 9.79 15.60 -5.33
N LEU A 8 10.86 14.97 -5.85
CA LEU A 8 10.75 13.88 -6.83
C LEU A 8 10.07 12.64 -6.25
N ILE A 9 10.34 12.28 -4.99
CA ILE A 9 9.66 11.17 -4.31
C ILE A 9 8.18 11.49 -4.09
N GLY A 10 7.85 12.73 -3.69
CA GLY A 10 6.47 13.19 -3.58
C GLY A 10 5.70 13.16 -4.90
N ILE A 11 6.35 13.56 -6.00
CA ILE A 11 5.81 13.51 -7.37
C ILE A 11 5.61 12.07 -7.84
N LEU A 12 6.59 11.18 -7.65
CA LEU A 12 6.50 9.76 -8.03
C LEU A 12 5.41 9.03 -7.24
N ALA A 13 5.34 9.24 -5.92
CA ALA A 13 4.31 8.66 -5.06
C ALA A 13 2.88 9.06 -5.50
N THR A 14 2.72 10.18 -6.19
CA THR A 14 1.41 10.68 -6.63
C THR A 14 1.10 10.46 -8.09
N LEU A 15 2.11 10.26 -8.94
CA LEU A 15 1.93 9.63 -10.24
C LEU A 15 1.42 8.17 -10.09
N VAL A 16 1.85 7.47 -9.04
CA VAL A 16 1.37 6.11 -8.72
C VAL A 16 -0.10 6.10 -8.24
N ILE A 17 -0.61 7.21 -7.69
CA ILE A 17 -2.00 7.35 -7.21
C ILE A 17 -2.92 7.91 -8.31
N ARG A 18 -2.40 8.11 -9.53
CA ARG A 18 -3.06 8.81 -10.64
C ARG A 18 -4.39 8.17 -11.09
N ASP A 19 -4.50 6.84 -11.05
CA ASP A 19 -5.62 6.13 -11.68
C ASP A 19 -6.87 5.96 -10.81
N THR A 20 -6.79 6.18 -9.49
CA THR A 20 -7.91 5.88 -8.58
C THR A 20 -8.60 7.10 -8.00
N TRP A 21 -7.96 8.27 -8.00
CA TRP A 21 -8.44 9.46 -7.29
C TRP A 21 -8.69 10.61 -8.26
N GLY A 22 -9.75 11.39 -8.06
CA GLY A 22 -9.91 12.65 -8.82
C GLY A 22 -8.74 13.60 -8.55
N GLN A 23 -8.28 14.34 -9.57
CA GLN A 23 -7.09 15.22 -9.53
C GLN A 23 -6.96 16.07 -8.26
N LYS A 24 -8.08 16.58 -7.73
CA LYS A 24 -8.09 17.41 -6.50
C LYS A 24 -7.64 16.64 -5.26
N LYS A 25 -8.00 15.36 -5.13
CA LYS A 25 -7.62 14.52 -3.97
C LYS A 25 -6.15 14.10 -4.05
N GLN A 26 -5.61 13.93 -5.26
CA GLN A 26 -4.19 13.65 -5.47
C GLN A 26 -3.30 14.81 -5.02
N ILE A 27 -3.62 16.03 -5.47
CA ILE A 27 -2.86 17.23 -5.07
C ILE A 27 -2.89 17.42 -3.55
N ALA A 28 -4.04 17.22 -2.91
CA ALA A 28 -4.15 17.27 -1.46
C ALA A 28 -3.27 16.22 -0.76
N ALA A 29 -3.23 14.99 -1.28
CA ALA A 29 -2.37 13.93 -0.73
C ALA A 29 -0.87 14.25 -0.89
N ILE A 30 -0.44 14.84 -2.02
CA ILE A 30 0.94 15.33 -2.22
C ILE A 30 1.29 16.34 -1.14
N LEU A 31 0.47 17.39 -1.04
CA LEU A 31 0.74 18.51 -0.15
C LEU A 31 0.77 18.05 1.31
N CYS A 32 -0.13 17.16 1.70
CA CYS A 32 -0.18 16.60 3.05
C CYS A 32 1.05 15.73 3.36
N SER A 33 1.50 14.93 2.39
CA SER A 33 2.69 14.09 2.54
C SER A 33 3.97 14.91 2.65
N LEU A 34 4.10 15.97 1.84
CA LEU A 34 5.23 16.91 1.92
C LEU A 34 5.24 17.67 3.25
N LEU A 35 4.07 18.11 3.72
CA LEU A 35 3.94 18.78 5.03
C LEU A 35 4.33 17.86 6.18
N LEU A 36 3.81 16.64 6.20
CA LEU A 36 4.13 15.64 7.24
C LEU A 36 5.62 15.27 7.23
N GLY A 37 6.21 15.10 6.05
CA GLY A 37 7.64 14.86 5.90
C GLY A 37 8.48 16.02 6.45
N GLY A 38 8.09 17.26 6.16
CA GLY A 38 8.74 18.46 6.70
C GLY A 38 8.63 18.58 8.22
N ILE A 39 7.45 18.31 8.78
CA ILE A 39 7.20 18.34 10.23
C ILE A 39 8.01 17.26 10.94
N LEU A 40 8.02 16.03 10.43
CA LEU A 40 8.83 14.94 11.01
C LEU A 40 10.32 15.27 10.97
N PHE A 41 10.80 15.84 9.87
CA PHE A 41 12.20 16.26 9.75
C PHE A 41 12.56 17.32 10.79
N LEU A 42 11.74 18.37 10.92
CA LEU A 42 11.95 19.42 11.91
C LEU A 42 11.87 18.88 13.34
N GLY A 43 10.93 17.98 13.63
CA GLY A 43 10.78 17.37 14.95
C GLY A 43 11.98 16.51 15.35
N VAL A 44 12.50 15.70 14.41
CA VAL A 44 13.72 14.91 14.64
C VAL A 44 14.94 15.81 14.81
N TYR A 45 15.08 16.85 13.98
CA TYR A 45 16.16 17.83 14.12
C TYR A 45 16.16 18.48 15.51
N TYR A 46 15.00 18.96 15.96
CA TYR A 46 14.86 19.63 17.25
C TYR A 46 15.12 18.68 18.44
N LEU A 47 14.63 17.44 18.37
CA LEU A 47 14.91 16.41 19.38
C LEU A 47 16.40 16.10 19.48
N LEU A 48 17.11 16.03 18.36
CA LEU A 48 18.55 15.77 18.32
C LEU A 48 19.36 16.95 18.86
N GLU A 49 18.89 18.18 18.65
CA GLU A 49 19.45 19.41 19.20
C GLU A 49 19.25 19.47 20.72
N GLU A 50 18.02 19.28 21.20
CA GLU A 50 17.65 19.40 22.62
C GLU A 50 18.24 18.28 23.49
N THR A 51 18.36 17.06 22.98
CA THR A 51 19.04 15.96 23.69
C THR A 51 20.56 16.17 23.78
N GLY A 52 21.09 17.21 23.14
CA GLY A 52 22.51 17.46 23.03
C GLY A 52 23.23 16.32 22.32
N ILE A 53 22.55 15.46 21.55
CA ILE A 53 23.18 14.38 20.77
C ILE A 53 24.03 14.99 19.65
N ILE A 54 23.58 16.11 19.08
CA ILE A 54 24.34 16.88 18.10
C ILE A 54 25.62 17.47 18.72
N GLU A 55 25.57 17.93 19.98
CA GLU A 55 26.74 18.49 20.69
C GLU A 55 27.65 17.43 21.32
N LYS A 56 27.10 16.39 21.96
CA LYS A 56 27.80 15.35 22.72
C LYS A 56 28.26 14.16 21.88
N GLY A 57 27.73 13.98 20.67
CA GLY A 57 28.16 12.92 19.75
C GLY A 57 29.62 13.04 19.30
N GLY A 58 30.32 14.08 19.75
CA GLY A 58 31.62 14.49 19.22
C GLY A 58 31.40 15.03 17.82
N SER A 59 31.91 16.23 17.55
CA SER A 59 31.88 16.83 16.21
C SER A 59 32.34 15.85 15.12
N SER A 60 33.17 14.84 15.44
CA SER A 60 33.68 13.87 14.47
C SER A 60 32.64 12.91 13.86
N PHE A 61 31.60 12.46 14.58
CA PHE A 61 30.65 11.48 14.03
C PHE A 61 29.64 12.17 13.10
N TRP A 62 28.97 13.22 13.60
CA TRP A 62 27.99 13.97 12.82
C TRP A 62 28.61 14.90 11.77
N ALA A 63 29.86 15.38 11.94
CA ALA A 63 30.53 16.13 10.87
C ALA A 63 31.03 15.22 9.73
N LYS A 64 31.21 13.91 9.98
CA LYS A 64 31.55 12.95 8.91
C LYS A 64 30.34 12.49 8.12
N ILE A 65 29.17 12.42 8.76
CA ILE A 65 27.95 12.04 8.07
C ILE A 65 27.54 13.19 7.14
N SER A 66 27.78 13.01 5.86
CA SER A 66 27.40 14.02 4.87
C SER A 66 25.87 14.14 4.82
N TRP A 67 25.34 15.35 4.62
CA TRP A 67 23.89 15.55 4.38
C TRP A 67 23.34 14.65 3.26
N ARG A 68 24.21 14.18 2.35
CA ARG A 68 23.89 13.20 1.32
C ARG A 68 23.48 11.84 1.92
N GLU A 69 24.19 11.35 2.93
CA GLU A 69 23.89 10.07 3.61
C GLU A 69 22.56 10.14 4.36
N ILE A 70 22.30 11.26 5.04
CA ILE A 70 21.00 11.52 5.70
C ILE A 70 19.88 11.52 4.64
N GLY A 71 20.08 12.22 3.53
CA GLY A 71 19.11 12.24 2.42
C GLY A 71 18.85 10.85 1.84
N LEU A 72 19.89 10.03 1.68
CA LEU A 72 19.79 8.66 1.20
C LEU A 72 18.98 7.78 2.16
N TYR A 73 19.24 7.88 3.46
CA TYR A 73 18.49 7.16 4.49
C TYR A 73 16.97 7.47 4.43
N PHE A 74 16.61 8.75 4.40
CA PHE A 74 15.20 9.15 4.32
C PHE A 74 14.55 8.76 2.98
N SER A 75 15.29 8.79 1.86
CA SER A 75 14.77 8.34 0.57
C SER A 75 14.36 6.86 0.61
N MET A 76 15.12 6.03 1.34
CA MET A 76 14.84 4.61 1.50
C MET A 76 13.57 4.37 2.33
N ILE A 77 13.40 5.10 3.45
CA ILE A 77 12.17 5.03 4.25
C ILE A 77 10.96 5.47 3.43
N ALA A 78 11.10 6.58 2.68
CA ALA A 78 10.02 7.10 1.86
C ALA A 78 9.60 6.12 0.75
N GLY A 79 10.53 5.43 0.11
CA GLY A 79 10.24 4.38 -0.87
C GLY A 79 9.46 3.20 -0.27
N MET A 80 9.83 2.74 0.93
CA MET A 80 9.10 1.69 1.63
C MET A 80 7.69 2.13 2.03
N PHE A 81 7.55 3.37 2.49
CA PHE A 81 6.25 3.94 2.85
C PHE A 81 5.34 4.13 1.63
N ALA A 82 5.87 4.63 0.51
CA ALA A 82 5.12 4.82 -0.73
C ALA A 82 4.53 3.51 -1.25
N LYS A 83 5.30 2.42 -1.20
CA LYS A 83 4.80 1.08 -1.53
C LYS A 83 3.68 0.62 -0.59
N TYR A 84 3.82 0.85 0.71
CA TYR A 84 2.77 0.50 1.67
C TYR A 84 1.46 1.23 1.38
N VAL A 85 1.56 2.53 1.08
CA VAL A 85 0.42 3.35 0.63
C VAL A 85 -0.16 2.82 -0.68
N TYR A 86 0.69 2.44 -1.63
CA TYR A 86 0.25 1.85 -2.90
C TYR A 86 -0.52 0.54 -2.70
N ASP A 87 -0.02 -0.39 -1.88
CA ASP A 87 -0.71 -1.65 -1.60
C ASP A 87 -2.03 -1.42 -0.86
N TRP A 88 -2.07 -0.44 0.06
CA TRP A 88 -3.29 -0.05 0.77
C TRP A 88 -4.34 0.62 -0.13
N ILE A 89 -3.92 1.41 -1.11
CA ILE A 89 -4.82 2.02 -2.11
C ILE A 89 -5.26 0.97 -3.15
N GLY A 90 -4.33 0.11 -3.56
CA GLY A 90 -4.53 -0.92 -4.57
C GLY A 90 -5.32 -2.13 -4.07
N SER A 91 -5.50 -2.29 -2.76
CA SER A 91 -6.44 -3.24 -2.16
C SER A 91 -7.89 -2.77 -2.29
N GLY A 92 -8.31 -2.51 -3.53
CA GLY A 92 -9.70 -2.26 -3.85
C GLY A 92 -10.58 -3.39 -3.32
N SER A 93 -11.82 -3.06 -2.96
CA SER A 93 -12.79 -4.08 -2.56
C SER A 93 -13.04 -5.03 -3.72
N TYR A 94 -12.66 -6.29 -3.55
CA TYR A 94 -13.04 -7.34 -4.48
C TYR A 94 -14.46 -7.81 -4.17
N PHE A 95 -15.22 -8.12 -5.22
CA PHE A 95 -16.52 -8.77 -5.09
C PHE A 95 -16.33 -10.26 -5.33
N THR A 96 -16.75 -11.08 -4.37
CA THR A 96 -16.67 -12.54 -4.47
C THR A 96 -17.89 -13.11 -3.75
N LEU A 97 -18.59 -14.01 -4.44
CA LEU A 97 -19.65 -14.78 -3.84
C LEU A 97 -19.03 -16.03 -3.23
N THR A 98 -19.21 -16.19 -1.93
CA THR A 98 -18.80 -17.41 -1.22
C THR A 98 -20.00 -18.24 -0.84
N GLN A 99 -19.77 -19.49 -0.45
CA GLN A 99 -20.83 -20.37 0.02
C GLN A 99 -21.65 -19.71 1.14
N GLN A 100 -20.98 -19.04 2.09
CA GLN A 100 -21.65 -18.34 3.19
C GLN A 100 -22.51 -17.17 2.69
N SER A 101 -22.03 -16.41 1.69
CA SER A 101 -22.83 -15.35 1.07
C SER A 101 -24.08 -15.92 0.40
N LEU A 102 -23.96 -17.04 -0.31
CA LEU A 102 -25.09 -17.70 -0.97
C LEU A 102 -26.12 -18.22 0.05
N GLU A 103 -25.69 -18.87 1.13
CA GLU A 103 -26.57 -19.32 2.22
C GLU A 103 -27.30 -18.15 2.89
N ASN A 104 -26.64 -16.99 3.03
CA ASN A 104 -27.27 -15.80 3.57
C ASN A 104 -28.30 -15.19 2.63
N ILE A 105 -28.04 -15.19 1.32
CA ILE A 105 -28.99 -14.73 0.30
C ILE A 105 -30.21 -15.65 0.25
N GLU A 106 -30.01 -16.97 0.36
CA GLU A 106 -31.08 -17.97 0.44
C GLU A 106 -31.98 -17.74 1.67
N LYS A 107 -31.38 -17.54 2.85
CA LYS A 107 -32.11 -17.20 4.09
C LYS A 107 -32.91 -15.90 4.01
N LYS A 108 -32.57 -15.02 3.07
CA LYS A 108 -33.29 -13.77 2.81
C LYS A 108 -34.44 -13.91 1.81
N GLY A 109 -34.76 -15.14 1.41
CA GLY A 109 -35.94 -15.45 0.60
C GLY A 109 -35.69 -15.48 -0.90
N MET A 110 -34.42 -15.48 -1.34
CA MET A 110 -34.12 -15.69 -2.76
C MET A 110 -34.52 -17.12 -3.18
N PRO A 111 -35.23 -17.30 -4.30
CA PRO A 111 -35.59 -18.63 -4.80
C PRO A 111 -34.37 -19.53 -5.02
N GLN A 112 -34.48 -20.81 -4.65
CA GLN A 112 -33.39 -21.78 -4.72
C GLN A 112 -32.82 -21.94 -6.14
N LYS A 113 -33.68 -21.86 -7.17
CA LYS A 113 -33.27 -21.85 -8.58
C LYS A 113 -32.33 -20.68 -8.92
N SER A 114 -32.56 -19.50 -8.34
CA SER A 114 -31.70 -18.32 -8.53
C SER A 114 -30.36 -18.49 -7.81
N ILE A 115 -30.37 -19.07 -6.60
CA ILE A 115 -29.15 -19.41 -5.85
C ILE A 115 -28.28 -20.39 -6.62
N GLU A 116 -28.88 -21.44 -7.19
CA GLU A 116 -28.16 -22.44 -7.98
C GLU A 116 -27.46 -21.84 -9.21
N LYS A 117 -28.06 -20.82 -9.83
CA LYS A 117 -27.41 -20.09 -10.91
C LYS A 117 -26.28 -19.20 -10.41
N LEU A 118 -26.46 -18.51 -9.28
CA LEU A 118 -25.42 -17.69 -8.66
C LEU A 118 -24.22 -18.50 -8.18
N LYS A 119 -24.37 -19.80 -7.88
CA LYS A 119 -23.24 -20.71 -7.61
C LYS A 119 -22.20 -20.76 -8.73
N ARG A 120 -22.57 -20.41 -9.98
CA ARG A 120 -21.60 -20.29 -11.09
C ARG A 120 -20.59 -19.16 -10.90
N LEU A 121 -20.94 -18.16 -10.08
CA LEU A 121 -20.04 -17.06 -9.70
C LEU A 121 -19.31 -17.34 -8.39
N GLU A 122 -19.52 -18.51 -7.78
CA GLU A 122 -18.86 -18.87 -6.54
C GLU A 122 -17.34 -18.91 -6.74
N ASN A 123 -16.60 -18.28 -5.83
CA ASN A 123 -15.14 -18.13 -5.89
C ASN A 123 -14.60 -17.32 -7.08
N LEU A 124 -15.46 -16.70 -7.91
CA LEU A 124 -15.01 -15.73 -8.90
C LEU A 124 -14.78 -14.37 -8.25
N THR A 125 -13.62 -13.78 -8.50
CA THR A 125 -13.21 -12.49 -7.95
C THR A 125 -13.31 -11.39 -8.99
N PHE A 126 -14.09 -10.35 -8.69
CA PHE A 126 -14.27 -9.19 -9.57
C PHE A 126 -13.63 -7.96 -8.95
N LYS A 127 -12.88 -7.19 -9.76
CA LYS A 127 -12.16 -5.99 -9.29
C LYS A 127 -13.09 -4.78 -9.16
N LYS A 128 -14.14 -4.73 -9.97
CA LYS A 128 -15.08 -3.62 -10.03
C LYS A 128 -16.51 -4.11 -9.83
N GLU A 129 -17.31 -3.27 -9.18
CA GLU A 129 -18.73 -3.50 -8.99
C GLU A 129 -19.46 -3.72 -10.32
N ASN A 130 -19.14 -2.91 -11.34
CA ASN A 130 -19.77 -3.03 -12.66
C ASN A 130 -19.46 -4.35 -13.36
N GLU A 131 -18.26 -4.90 -13.20
CA GLU A 131 -17.88 -6.21 -13.76
C GLU A 131 -18.68 -7.33 -13.09
N PHE A 132 -18.83 -7.24 -11.77
CA PHE A 132 -19.67 -8.17 -11.00
C PHE A 132 -21.14 -8.09 -11.42
N LEU A 133 -21.71 -6.88 -11.49
CA LEU A 133 -23.10 -6.67 -11.92
C LEU A 133 -23.33 -7.13 -13.36
N GLN A 134 -22.35 -6.95 -14.24
CA GLN A 134 -22.42 -7.48 -15.61
C GLN A 134 -22.49 -9.01 -15.61
N ALA A 135 -21.69 -9.68 -14.78
CA ALA A 135 -21.75 -11.14 -14.64
C ALA A 135 -23.10 -11.62 -14.08
N VAL A 136 -23.66 -10.91 -13.09
CA VAL A 136 -25.00 -11.19 -12.55
C VAL A 136 -26.09 -10.98 -13.62
N ASN A 137 -25.98 -9.93 -14.42
CA ASN A 137 -26.92 -9.64 -15.51
C ASN A 137 -26.88 -10.70 -16.62
N LEU A 138 -25.70 -11.23 -16.97
CA LEU A 138 -25.60 -12.33 -17.93
C LEU A 138 -26.31 -13.60 -17.43
N ILE A 139 -26.24 -13.88 -16.13
CA ILE A 139 -26.98 -14.99 -15.52
C ILE A 139 -28.49 -14.74 -15.54
N LYS A 140 -28.89 -13.49 -15.35
CA LYS A 140 -30.29 -13.04 -15.42
C LYS A 140 -30.85 -13.20 -16.83
N GLU A 141 -30.12 -12.81 -17.86
CA GLU A 141 -30.52 -12.96 -19.27
C GLU A 141 -30.66 -14.42 -19.70
N GLN A 142 -29.84 -15.32 -19.13
CA GLN A 142 -29.96 -16.77 -19.34
C GLN A 142 -31.13 -17.40 -18.56
N SER A 143 -31.82 -16.64 -17.71
CA SER A 143 -32.97 -17.10 -16.95
C SER A 143 -34.26 -16.68 -17.64
N GLU A 144 -35.01 -17.64 -18.18
CA GLU A 144 -36.38 -17.38 -18.70
C GLU A 144 -37.31 -16.77 -17.64
N GLU A 145 -37.00 -16.99 -16.36
CA GLU A 145 -37.70 -16.40 -15.23
C GLU A 145 -37.04 -15.06 -14.83
N ASN A 146 -37.80 -13.97 -14.97
CA ASN A 146 -37.47 -12.59 -14.54
C ASN A 146 -37.34 -12.43 -13.00
N GLN A 147 -37.15 -13.53 -12.26
CA GLN A 147 -37.17 -13.59 -10.79
C GLN A 147 -35.94 -12.98 -10.12
N LEU A 148 -34.90 -12.62 -10.89
CA LEU A 148 -33.71 -11.94 -10.37
C LEU A 148 -33.89 -10.42 -10.26
N VAL A 149 -34.96 -9.86 -10.86
CA VAL A 149 -35.29 -8.44 -10.76
C VAL A 149 -35.61 -8.10 -9.29
N GLY A 150 -34.84 -7.19 -8.70
CA GLY A 150 -35.03 -6.75 -7.31
C GLY A 150 -34.11 -7.40 -6.27
N TYR A 151 -33.34 -8.42 -6.65
CA TYR A 151 -32.34 -9.02 -5.76
C TYR A 151 -30.91 -8.53 -5.99
N GLU A 152 -30.69 -7.64 -6.97
CA GLU A 152 -29.36 -7.11 -7.32
C GLU A 152 -28.68 -6.44 -6.12
N GLU A 153 -29.41 -5.62 -5.36
CA GLU A 153 -28.88 -5.01 -4.13
C GLU A 153 -28.56 -6.05 -3.06
N LEU A 154 -29.35 -7.12 -2.96
CA LEU A 154 -29.12 -8.19 -1.99
C LEU A 154 -27.86 -8.98 -2.35
N VAL A 155 -27.73 -9.37 -3.61
CA VAL A 155 -26.55 -10.06 -4.14
C VAL A 155 -25.31 -9.19 -3.96
N LEU A 156 -25.38 -7.91 -4.29
CA LEU A 156 -24.29 -6.97 -4.10
C LEU A 156 -23.92 -6.80 -2.62
N LYS A 157 -24.90 -6.69 -1.73
CA LYS A 157 -24.70 -6.57 -0.28
C LYS A 157 -23.94 -7.76 0.30
N TYR A 158 -24.23 -8.97 -0.17
CA TYR A 158 -23.60 -10.20 0.33
C TYR A 158 -22.36 -10.62 -0.46
N ALA A 159 -22.19 -10.19 -1.71
CA ALA A 159 -20.95 -10.38 -2.48
C ALA A 159 -19.81 -9.47 -1.99
N LYS A 160 -20.12 -8.45 -1.17
CA LYS A 160 -19.18 -7.39 -0.80
C LYS A 160 -18.23 -7.73 0.36
N ASN A 161 -18.29 -8.90 1.00
CA ASN A 161 -17.73 -8.98 2.35
C ASN A 161 -16.91 -10.21 2.71
N GLU A 162 -16.06 -10.68 1.80
CA GLU A 162 -14.85 -11.42 2.22
C GLU A 162 -13.54 -10.64 1.96
N GLY A 163 -13.57 -9.68 1.02
CA GLY A 163 -12.47 -8.73 0.80
C GLY A 163 -12.34 -7.64 1.87
N ASN A 164 -13.29 -7.57 2.82
CA ASN A 164 -13.11 -6.80 4.06
C ASN A 164 -12.42 -7.65 5.13
N ARG A 165 -11.51 -8.55 4.73
CA ARG A 165 -10.20 -8.49 5.37
C ARG A 165 -9.80 -7.03 5.27
N LYS A 166 -10.18 -6.23 6.28
CA LYS A 166 -9.37 -5.09 6.68
C LYS A 166 -7.97 -5.64 6.48
N ILE A 167 -7.19 -5.02 5.60
CA ILE A 167 -5.75 -5.14 5.76
C ILE A 167 -5.59 -4.66 7.18
N GLU A 168 -5.58 -5.61 8.12
CA GLU A 168 -5.38 -5.33 9.52
C GLU A 168 -4.01 -4.76 9.44
N PHE A 169 -3.98 -3.44 9.59
CA PHE A 169 -2.75 -2.69 9.53
C PHE A 169 -1.93 -3.28 10.66
N GLN A 170 -1.10 -4.26 10.33
CA GLN A 170 -0.22 -4.88 11.27
C GLN A 170 0.82 -3.80 11.47
N LYS A 171 0.59 -2.95 12.50
CA LYS A 171 1.45 -1.82 12.84
C LYS A 171 2.92 -2.25 12.86
N TRP A 172 3.15 -3.51 13.22
CA TRP A 172 4.45 -4.17 13.22
C TRP A 172 5.11 -4.33 11.85
N GLN A 173 4.36 -4.53 10.77
CA GLN A 173 4.91 -4.59 9.41
C GLN A 173 5.46 -3.24 8.94
N LEU A 174 4.91 -2.12 9.43
CA LEU A 174 5.44 -0.78 9.17
C LEU A 174 6.64 -0.47 10.08
N PHE A 175 6.62 -0.97 11.32
CA PHE A 175 7.65 -0.71 12.32
C PHE A 175 8.95 -1.49 12.06
N LYS A 176 8.85 -2.73 11.56
CA LYS A 176 10.01 -3.57 11.20
C LYS A 176 11.00 -2.87 10.27
N PRO A 177 10.61 -2.32 9.11
CA PRO A 177 11.56 -1.65 8.23
C PRO A 177 12.19 -0.40 8.87
N ILE A 178 11.46 0.35 9.69
CA ILE A 178 11.99 1.52 10.43
C ILE A 178 13.02 1.10 11.48
N LEU A 179 12.84 -0.05 12.13
CA LEU A 179 13.78 -0.59 13.12
C LEU A 179 14.99 -1.28 12.48
N VAL A 180 14.78 -1.95 11.34
CA VAL A 180 15.83 -2.71 10.64
C VAL A 180 16.69 -1.78 9.77
N SER A 181 16.15 -0.66 9.28
CA SER A 181 16.89 0.27 8.42
C SER A 181 18.16 0.85 9.03
N PRO A 182 18.20 1.32 10.30
CA PRO A 182 19.41 1.85 10.91
C PRO A 182 20.47 0.77 11.11
N LEU A 183 20.04 -0.47 11.40
CA LEU A 183 20.93 -1.60 11.63
C LEU A 183 21.60 -2.05 10.33
N VAL A 184 20.81 -2.21 9.27
CA VAL A 184 21.33 -2.52 7.93
C VAL A 184 22.21 -1.37 7.41
N PHE A 185 21.76 -0.12 7.57
CA PHE A 185 22.54 1.04 7.16
C PHE A 185 23.87 1.13 7.92
N GLY A 186 23.87 0.92 9.24
CA GLY A 186 25.07 0.94 10.07
C GLY A 186 26.07 -0.16 9.70
N VAL A 187 25.59 -1.38 9.43
CA VAL A 187 26.45 -2.50 8.98
C VAL A 187 27.07 -2.19 7.62
N ILE A 188 26.27 -1.70 6.66
CA ILE A 188 26.76 -1.32 5.33
C ILE A 188 27.79 -0.19 5.44
N TYR A 189 27.43 0.89 6.15
CA TYR A 189 28.27 2.06 6.32
C TYR A 189 29.60 1.73 7.01
N GLY A 190 29.57 0.91 8.06
CA GLY A 190 30.77 0.49 8.78
C GLY A 190 31.67 -0.48 8.00
N SER A 191 31.18 -1.08 6.92
CA SER A 191 31.91 -2.05 6.09
C SER A 191 32.54 -1.45 4.83
N MET A 192 32.39 -0.14 4.60
CA MET A 192 32.80 0.51 3.35
C MET A 192 33.90 1.55 3.53
N ASP A 193 35.05 1.30 2.87
CA ASP A 193 36.03 2.35 2.55
C ASP A 193 35.49 3.20 1.39
N GLU A 194 35.11 4.46 1.68
CA GLU A 194 34.81 5.66 0.87
C GLU A 194 34.24 5.57 -0.58
N ASN A 195 33.99 4.40 -1.17
CA ASN A 195 33.60 4.23 -2.56
C ASN A 195 32.10 4.43 -2.78
N MET A 196 31.74 5.69 -2.98
CA MET A 196 30.39 6.22 -3.28
C MET A 196 29.53 5.40 -4.25
N PRO A 197 30.06 4.90 -5.39
CA PRO A 197 29.25 4.13 -6.35
C PRO A 197 28.67 2.85 -5.74
N ILE A 198 29.42 2.21 -4.83
CA ILE A 198 29.01 0.96 -4.17
C ILE A 198 27.85 1.23 -3.21
N ILE A 199 27.88 2.36 -2.49
CA ILE A 199 26.81 2.79 -1.57
C ILE A 199 25.49 2.95 -2.32
N LEU A 200 25.51 3.68 -3.44
CA LEU A 200 24.30 3.89 -4.25
C LEU A 200 23.80 2.56 -4.82
N LEU A 201 24.69 1.72 -5.35
CA LEU A 201 24.33 0.41 -5.87
C LEU A 201 23.67 -0.48 -4.80
N LEU A 202 24.19 -0.45 -3.56
CA LEU A 202 23.66 -1.25 -2.46
C LEU A 202 22.29 -0.75 -1.98
N ILE A 203 22.09 0.57 -1.93
CA ILE A 203 20.78 1.16 -1.61
C ILE A 203 19.76 0.77 -2.68
N PHE A 204 20.12 0.87 -3.96
CA PHE A 204 19.26 0.42 -5.06
C PHE A 204 18.97 -1.08 -4.96
N ALA A 205 19.97 -1.91 -4.68
CA ALA A 205 19.79 -3.35 -4.51
C ALA A 205 18.86 -3.68 -3.34
N PHE A 206 18.99 -2.97 -2.22
CA PHE A 206 18.13 -3.16 -1.04
C PHE A 206 16.68 -2.72 -1.31
N GLN A 207 16.48 -1.55 -1.91
CA GLN A 207 15.16 -1.06 -2.31
C GLN A 207 14.49 -2.00 -3.31
N ASN A 208 15.25 -2.49 -4.30
CA ASN A 208 14.77 -3.45 -5.29
C ASN A 208 14.48 -4.82 -4.67
N GLY A 209 15.31 -5.31 -3.74
CA GLY A 209 15.10 -6.59 -3.06
C GLY A 209 13.78 -6.64 -2.27
N PHE A 210 13.48 -5.59 -1.50
CA PHE A 210 12.20 -5.45 -0.79
C PHE A 210 11.01 -5.28 -1.74
N PHE A 211 11.20 -4.61 -2.88
CA PHE A 211 10.18 -4.53 -3.92
C PHE A 211 9.86 -5.91 -4.51
N TRP A 212 10.89 -6.64 -4.95
CA TRP A 212 10.74 -7.96 -5.58
C TRP A 212 10.20 -9.03 -4.65
N GLN A 213 10.60 -9.06 -3.37
CA GLN A 213 10.01 -9.99 -2.40
C GLN A 213 8.50 -9.83 -2.31
N THR A 214 7.97 -8.61 -2.39
CA THR A 214 6.52 -8.40 -2.32
C THR A 214 5.80 -8.65 -3.64
N VAL A 215 6.43 -8.37 -4.79
CA VAL A 215 5.87 -8.74 -6.09
C VAL A 215 5.75 -10.27 -6.19
N MET A 216 6.79 -10.99 -5.78
CA MET A 216 6.84 -12.45 -5.88
C MET A 216 5.94 -13.14 -4.83
N ASN A 217 5.80 -12.60 -3.61
CA ASN A 217 4.94 -13.22 -2.59
C ASN A 217 3.44 -13.15 -2.90
N LYS A 218 2.99 -12.22 -3.76
CA LYS A 218 1.57 -12.12 -4.14
C LYS A 218 1.07 -13.29 -5.00
N GLN A 219 1.96 -14.15 -5.51
CA GLN A 219 1.57 -15.28 -6.39
C GLN A 219 1.33 -16.60 -5.64
N GLN A 220 1.54 -16.66 -4.32
CA GLN A 220 1.41 -17.91 -3.54
C GLN A 220 0.09 -18.03 -2.75
N THR A 221 -0.87 -17.14 -2.97
CA THR A 221 -2.21 -17.17 -2.37
C THR A 221 -3.25 -17.02 -3.45
#